data_AF-A0A7C4SBH9-F1
#
_entry.id   AF-A0A7C4SBH9-F1
#
_cell.length_a   1.000
_cell.length_b   1.000
_cell.length_c   1.000
_cell.angle_alpha   90.00
_cell.angle_beta   90.00
_cell.angle_gamma   90.00
#
_symmetry.space_group_name_H-M   'P 1'
#
loop_
_entity.id
_entity.type
_entity.pdbx_description
1 polymer ?
#
loop_
_entity_poly.entity_id
_entity_poly.type
_entity_poly.pdbx_seq_one_letter_code
_entity_poly.pdbx_strand_id
1 'polypeptide(L)'
;MYYFPWGMRFSTLDERLKFYVEEFDVRKVSEWFEGRKGRIYFAVIIGRHTKIFPEEYMEDASTTIIIDDYKDMEDVRRQIIEFVPEAVYYDRNVYDDMGNKLGQELAFDLDPENITCPIHGSLADKISRGQGLSFCELEFQIAKEQTVGLYEYLEKTFSSLKIVYSGRGFHIHVLDDHAYWLDGAEREKIARQVKEQGFQIDEWVTMGDMRLIRLPYSLNGLVSRIVIPLEKWEVEGFNPESDGRCLPKFLRQNQ
;
A
#
# COMPACT_ATOMS: atom_id res chain seq x y z
N MET A 1 9.94 -17.28 16.70
CA MET A 1 9.92 -17.65 15.27
C MET A 1 9.28 -16.48 14.56
N TYR A 2 9.99 -15.84 13.63
CA TYR A 2 9.52 -14.62 12.98
C TYR A 2 8.74 -15.02 11.72
N TYR A 3 7.46 -15.27 11.93
CA TYR A 3 6.47 -15.54 10.90
C TYR A 3 5.50 -14.38 10.83
N PHE A 4 4.73 -14.32 9.75
CA PHE A 4 3.61 -13.40 9.67
C PHE A 4 2.66 -13.60 10.86
N PRO A 5 1.92 -12.55 11.25
CA PRO A 5 0.85 -12.66 12.24
C PRO A 5 -0.19 -13.71 11.82
N TRP A 6 -1.05 -14.10 12.76
CA TRP A 6 -1.90 -15.26 12.57
C TRP A 6 -2.88 -15.07 11.39
N GLY A 7 -3.05 -16.14 10.59
CA GLY A 7 -3.92 -16.13 9.41
C GLY A 7 -3.41 -15.28 8.23
N MET A 8 -2.19 -14.73 8.29
CA MET A 8 -1.54 -14.09 7.15
C MET A 8 -0.63 -15.08 6.42
N ARG A 9 -0.81 -15.18 5.11
CA ARG A 9 -0.02 -16.07 4.22
C ARG A 9 -0.06 -15.58 2.79
N PHE A 10 0.78 -16.18 1.95
CA PHE A 10 0.69 -15.97 0.52
C PHE A 10 -0.65 -16.49 -0.02
N SER A 11 -1.26 -15.69 -0.88
CA SER A 11 -2.43 -16.11 -1.66
C SER A 11 -1.99 -16.91 -2.88
N THR A 12 -2.77 -17.94 -3.23
CA THR A 12 -2.59 -18.69 -4.47
C THR A 12 -3.12 -17.90 -5.68
N LEU A 13 -2.78 -18.34 -6.89
CA LEU A 13 -3.34 -17.73 -8.12
C LEU A 13 -4.86 -17.83 -8.16
N ASP A 14 -5.42 -19.00 -7.81
CA ASP A 14 -6.88 -19.20 -7.77
C ASP A 14 -7.57 -18.26 -6.77
N GLU A 15 -6.96 -18.02 -5.61
CA GLU A 15 -7.49 -17.10 -4.60
C GLU A 15 -7.45 -15.65 -5.05
N ARG A 16 -6.34 -15.22 -5.67
CA ARG A 16 -6.21 -13.88 -6.27
C ARG A 16 -7.24 -13.68 -7.37
N LEU A 17 -7.36 -14.65 -8.28
CA LEU A 17 -8.33 -14.64 -9.37
C LEU A 17 -9.75 -14.54 -8.82
N LYS A 18 -10.11 -15.41 -7.86
CA LYS A 18 -11.42 -15.39 -7.21
C LYS A 18 -11.72 -14.03 -6.58
N PHE A 19 -10.75 -13.43 -5.88
CA PHE A 19 -10.92 -12.10 -5.30
C PHE A 19 -11.22 -11.03 -6.36
N TYR A 20 -10.41 -10.94 -7.42
CA TYR A 20 -10.60 -9.92 -8.46
C TYR A 20 -11.87 -10.15 -9.31
N VAL A 21 -12.34 -11.39 -9.41
CA VAL A 21 -13.60 -11.74 -10.10
C VAL A 21 -14.84 -11.54 -9.22
N GLU A 22 -14.78 -11.81 -7.92
CA GLU A 22 -15.97 -11.87 -7.06
C GLU A 22 -16.09 -10.76 -6.01
N GLU A 23 -14.99 -10.07 -5.69
CA GLU A 23 -14.92 -9.18 -4.51
C GLU A 23 -14.37 -7.77 -4.82
N PHE A 24 -13.47 -7.64 -5.80
CA PHE A 24 -12.87 -6.36 -6.15
C PHE A 24 -13.91 -5.38 -6.73
N ASP A 25 -14.25 -4.35 -5.97
CA ASP A 25 -15.28 -3.37 -6.31
C ASP A 25 -14.66 -2.11 -6.93
N VAL A 26 -14.73 -2.02 -8.25
CA VAL A 26 -14.21 -0.88 -9.03
C VAL A 26 -14.90 0.45 -8.71
N ARG A 27 -16.12 0.42 -8.15
CA ARG A 27 -16.84 1.65 -7.77
C ARG A 27 -16.17 2.29 -6.56
N LYS A 28 -15.82 1.50 -5.55
CA LYS A 28 -15.05 1.99 -4.39
C LYS A 28 -13.69 2.53 -4.79
N VAL A 29 -13.03 1.89 -5.76
CA VAL A 29 -11.78 2.41 -6.33
C VAL A 29 -12.02 3.74 -7.04
N SER A 30 -13.13 3.90 -7.77
CA SER A 30 -13.48 5.17 -8.41
C SER A 30 -13.77 6.27 -7.38
N GLU A 31 -14.50 5.95 -6.30
CA GLU A 31 -14.77 6.85 -5.17
C GLU A 31 -13.48 7.30 -4.47
N TRP A 32 -12.48 6.40 -4.34
CA TRP A 32 -11.17 6.76 -3.78
C TRP A 32 -10.50 7.91 -4.55
N PHE A 33 -10.67 7.93 -5.87
CA PHE A 33 -10.10 8.93 -6.76
C PHE A 33 -11.03 10.09 -7.08
N GLU A 34 -12.20 10.18 -6.44
CA GLU A 34 -13.13 11.28 -6.65
C GLU A 34 -12.45 12.64 -6.35
N GLY A 35 -12.56 13.57 -7.30
CA GLY A 35 -11.90 14.89 -7.22
C GLY A 35 -10.44 14.91 -7.68
N ARG A 36 -9.82 13.75 -7.97
CA ARG A 36 -8.46 13.71 -8.54
C ARG A 36 -8.46 14.23 -9.98
N LYS A 37 -7.44 15.03 -10.30
CA LYS A 37 -7.23 15.58 -11.66
C LYS A 37 -6.37 14.63 -12.49
N GLY A 38 -6.63 14.61 -13.80
CA GLY A 38 -5.83 13.88 -14.78
C GLY A 38 -6.07 12.37 -14.80
N ARG A 39 -5.43 11.71 -15.77
CA ARG A 39 -5.46 10.25 -15.92
C ARG A 39 -4.65 9.58 -14.80
N ILE A 40 -5.15 8.46 -14.29
CA ILE A 40 -4.46 7.67 -13.29
C ILE A 40 -3.74 6.53 -13.98
N TYR A 41 -2.47 6.33 -13.66
CA TYR A 41 -1.70 5.18 -14.11
C TYR A 41 -1.78 4.11 -13.04
N PHE A 42 -2.14 2.89 -13.42
CA PHE A 42 -2.12 1.75 -12.52
C PHE A 42 -0.86 0.93 -12.78
N ALA A 43 -0.50 0.09 -11.82
CA ALA A 43 0.59 -0.84 -12.00
C ALA A 43 0.32 -2.15 -11.26
N VAL A 44 0.84 -3.25 -11.79
CA VAL A 44 0.78 -4.55 -11.15
C VAL A 44 2.18 -5.13 -11.00
N ILE A 45 2.36 -5.89 -9.93
CA ILE A 45 3.50 -6.77 -9.72
C ILE A 45 2.94 -8.18 -9.64
N ILE A 46 3.45 -9.08 -10.48
CA ILE A 46 2.84 -10.40 -10.68
C ILE A 46 3.23 -11.36 -9.56
N GLY A 47 4.52 -11.50 -9.27
CA GLY A 47 5.01 -12.49 -8.32
C GLY A 47 6.44 -12.23 -7.84
N ARG A 48 6.86 -10.97 -7.72
CA ARG A 48 8.23 -10.58 -7.33
C ARG A 48 8.63 -11.21 -6.01
N HIS A 49 7.78 -11.10 -5.00
CA HIS A 49 8.07 -11.51 -3.63
C HIS A 49 7.53 -12.89 -3.31
N THR A 50 6.30 -13.18 -3.74
CA THR A 50 5.64 -14.46 -3.46
C THR A 50 6.21 -15.61 -4.27
N LYS A 51 6.84 -15.33 -5.42
CA LYS A 51 7.26 -16.32 -6.43
C LYS A 51 6.10 -17.20 -6.94
N ILE A 52 4.87 -16.68 -6.81
CA ILE A 52 3.63 -17.29 -7.30
C ILE A 52 3.12 -16.39 -8.43
N PHE A 53 3.20 -16.89 -9.66
CA PHE A 53 2.85 -16.19 -10.89
C PHE A 53 2.42 -17.21 -11.96
N PRO A 54 1.56 -16.83 -12.95
CA PRO A 54 1.27 -17.68 -14.09
C PRO A 54 2.54 -17.95 -14.92
N GLU A 55 2.69 -19.17 -15.47
CA GLU A 55 3.93 -19.60 -16.15
C GLU A 55 4.28 -18.72 -17.35
N GLU A 56 3.28 -18.24 -18.09
CA GLU A 56 3.44 -17.31 -19.22
C GLU A 56 4.10 -15.97 -18.84
N TYR A 57 4.05 -15.57 -17.56
CA TYR A 57 4.64 -14.33 -17.07
C TYR A 57 5.93 -14.55 -16.27
N MET A 58 6.62 -15.67 -16.47
CA MET A 58 7.85 -15.99 -15.73
C MET A 58 8.95 -14.92 -15.89
N GLU A 59 9.15 -14.40 -17.10
CA GLU A 59 10.16 -13.38 -17.38
C GLU A 59 9.79 -12.02 -16.76
N ASP A 60 8.48 -11.75 -16.65
CA ASP A 60 7.93 -10.50 -16.12
C ASP A 60 7.52 -10.57 -14.65
N ALA A 61 7.72 -11.72 -13.99
CA ALA A 61 7.22 -11.97 -12.63
C ALA A 61 7.66 -10.91 -11.63
N SER A 62 8.87 -10.36 -11.81
CA SER A 62 9.44 -9.29 -10.98
C SER A 62 9.35 -7.90 -11.59
N THR A 63 8.86 -7.77 -12.82
CA THR A 63 8.69 -6.52 -13.53
C THR A 63 7.46 -5.78 -12.99
N THR A 64 7.56 -4.46 -12.95
CA THR A 64 6.39 -3.61 -12.68
C THR A 64 5.70 -3.33 -14.01
N ILE A 65 4.53 -3.92 -14.22
CA ILE A 65 3.73 -3.72 -15.43
C ILE A 65 2.82 -2.52 -15.23
N ILE A 66 2.89 -1.54 -16.13
CA ILE A 66 2.06 -0.33 -16.08
C ILE A 66 0.78 -0.59 -16.88
N ILE A 67 -0.36 -0.23 -16.29
CA ILE A 67 -1.68 -0.21 -16.92
C ILE A 67 -2.04 1.25 -17.12
N ASP A 68 -1.86 1.74 -18.34
CA ASP A 68 -2.10 3.11 -18.75
C ASP A 68 -3.06 3.24 -19.93
N ASP A 69 -3.23 2.19 -20.74
CA ASP A 69 -4.25 2.09 -21.77
C ASP A 69 -5.48 1.34 -21.24
N TYR A 70 -6.51 2.10 -20.85
CA TYR A 70 -7.79 1.59 -20.37
C TYR A 70 -8.91 2.59 -20.66
N LYS A 71 -10.11 2.08 -20.89
CA LYS A 71 -11.30 2.91 -21.19
C LYS A 71 -12.07 3.33 -19.95
N ASP A 72 -12.16 2.43 -18.98
CA ASP A 72 -12.89 2.58 -17.73
C ASP A 72 -12.29 1.65 -16.65
N MET A 73 -12.81 1.73 -15.43
CA MET A 73 -12.29 0.92 -14.33
C MET A 73 -12.60 -0.58 -14.44
N GLU A 74 -13.61 -0.99 -15.23
CA GLU A 74 -13.82 -2.41 -15.53
C GLU A 74 -12.74 -2.94 -16.48
N ASP A 75 -12.21 -2.09 -17.36
CA ASP A 75 -11.06 -2.41 -18.20
C ASP A 75 -9.77 -2.59 -17.37
N VAL A 76 -9.53 -1.71 -16.40
CA VAL A 76 -8.45 -1.87 -15.42
C VAL A 76 -8.59 -3.20 -14.69
N ARG A 77 -9.81 -3.55 -14.24
CA ARG A 77 -10.09 -4.83 -13.59
C ARG A 77 -9.82 -6.03 -14.49
N ARG A 78 -10.21 -5.98 -15.78
CA ARG A 78 -9.91 -7.05 -16.74
C ARG A 78 -8.41 -7.28 -16.90
N GLN A 79 -7.63 -6.20 -17.01
CA GLN A 79 -6.17 -6.29 -17.08
C GLN A 79 -5.56 -6.82 -15.78
N ILE A 80 -6.05 -6.40 -14.61
CA ILE A 80 -5.63 -6.99 -13.32
C ILE A 80 -5.92 -8.50 -13.29
N ILE A 81 -7.08 -8.93 -13.77
CA ILE A 81 -7.45 -10.36 -13.84
C ILE A 81 -6.52 -11.14 -14.77
N GLU A 82 -6.11 -10.57 -15.89
CA GLU A 82 -5.18 -11.19 -16.84
C GLU A 82 -3.81 -11.49 -16.19
N PHE A 83 -3.28 -10.57 -15.39
CA PHE A 83 -1.99 -10.76 -14.72
C PHE A 83 -2.06 -11.58 -13.42
N VAL A 84 -3.23 -11.71 -12.79
CA VAL A 84 -3.44 -12.36 -11.48
C VAL A 84 -2.37 -11.95 -10.43
N PRO A 85 -2.18 -10.64 -10.20
CA PRO A 85 -0.96 -10.14 -9.57
C PRO A 85 -0.91 -10.35 -8.06
N GLU A 86 0.30 -10.42 -7.51
CA GLU A 86 0.53 -10.39 -6.07
C GLU A 86 0.19 -9.03 -5.45
N ALA A 87 0.26 -7.94 -6.21
CA ALA A 87 -0.05 -6.61 -5.74
C ALA A 87 -0.43 -5.65 -6.86
N VAL A 88 -1.38 -4.75 -6.58
CA VAL A 88 -1.82 -3.68 -7.47
C VAL A 88 -1.50 -2.33 -6.83
N TYR A 89 -1.07 -1.38 -7.66
CA TYR A 89 -0.62 -0.05 -7.28
C TYR A 89 -1.27 1.00 -8.19
N TYR A 90 -1.25 2.26 -7.76
CA TYR A 90 -1.46 3.41 -8.63
C TYR A 90 -0.30 4.39 -8.54
N ASP A 91 -0.09 5.16 -9.60
CA ASP A 91 0.89 6.24 -9.64
C ASP A 91 0.34 7.47 -8.92
N ARG A 92 1.09 7.93 -7.91
CA ARG A 92 0.78 9.11 -7.12
C ARG A 92 0.98 10.42 -7.89
N ASN A 93 1.65 10.39 -9.04
CA ASN A 93 1.78 11.57 -9.89
C ASN A 93 0.41 12.00 -10.46
N VAL A 94 0.33 13.29 -10.78
CA VAL A 94 -0.76 13.91 -11.53
C VAL A 94 -0.18 14.43 -12.82
N TYR A 95 -0.89 14.19 -13.92
CA TYR A 95 -0.44 14.50 -15.27
C TYR A 95 -1.40 15.46 -15.98
N ASP A 96 -0.87 16.27 -16.88
CA ASP A 96 -1.68 17.03 -17.83
C ASP A 96 -2.15 16.14 -18.99
N ASP A 97 -2.98 16.69 -19.89
CA ASP A 97 -3.51 15.98 -21.07
C ASP A 97 -2.41 15.59 -22.07
N MET A 98 -1.22 16.17 -21.97
CA MET A 98 -0.04 15.85 -22.78
C MET A 98 0.87 14.80 -22.13
N GLY A 99 0.53 14.34 -20.92
CA GLY A 99 1.32 13.37 -20.16
C GLY A 99 2.49 13.97 -19.38
N ASN A 100 2.59 15.29 -19.25
CA ASN A 100 3.62 15.91 -18.41
C ASN A 100 3.21 15.83 -16.93
N LYS A 101 4.18 15.51 -16.07
CA LYS A 101 3.98 15.52 -14.61
C LYS A 101 3.72 16.94 -14.13
N LEU A 102 2.54 17.16 -13.55
CA LEU A 102 2.13 18.39 -12.89
C LEU A 102 2.56 18.40 -11.42
N GLY A 103 2.35 17.30 -10.73
CA GLY A 103 2.62 17.19 -9.29
C GLY A 103 2.59 15.75 -8.83
N GLN A 104 2.67 15.54 -7.52
CA GLN A 104 2.64 14.21 -6.92
C GLN A 104 1.99 14.25 -5.55
N GLU A 105 1.09 13.31 -5.30
CA GLU A 105 0.50 13.13 -3.99
C GLU A 105 1.59 12.87 -2.93
N LEU A 106 1.60 13.67 -1.86
CA LEU A 106 2.47 13.42 -0.71
C LEU A 106 1.87 12.26 0.08
N ALA A 107 2.69 11.26 0.39
CA ALA A 107 2.27 10.18 1.26
C ALA A 107 3.43 9.70 2.13
N PHE A 108 3.09 9.11 3.26
CA PHE A 108 4.00 8.54 4.23
C PHE A 108 3.68 7.05 4.34
N ASP A 109 4.70 6.19 4.28
CA ASP A 109 4.55 4.75 4.44
C ASP A 109 5.16 4.31 5.78
N LEU A 110 4.36 3.65 6.60
CA LEU A 110 4.71 3.07 7.89
C LEU A 110 4.59 1.55 7.78
N ASP A 111 5.58 0.92 7.17
CA ASP A 111 5.67 -0.54 7.09
C ASP A 111 6.38 -1.11 8.34
N PRO A 112 5.78 -2.10 9.02
CA PRO A 112 6.40 -2.83 10.13
C PRO A 112 7.81 -3.36 9.84
N GLU A 113 8.16 -3.63 8.58
CA GLU A 113 9.51 -4.10 8.23
C GLU A 113 10.60 -3.05 8.55
N ASN A 114 10.26 -1.76 8.45
CA ASN A 114 11.13 -0.62 8.74
C ASN A 114 11.24 -0.30 10.24
N ILE A 115 10.40 -0.94 11.07
CA ILE A 115 10.40 -0.76 12.52
C ILE A 115 11.43 -1.68 13.17
N THR A 116 12.30 -1.07 13.98
CA THR A 116 13.23 -1.82 14.84
C THR A 116 12.46 -2.47 15.97
N CYS A 117 12.35 -3.79 15.93
CA CYS A 117 11.67 -4.55 16.96
C CYS A 117 12.62 -4.84 18.12
N PRO A 118 12.22 -4.60 19.38
CA PRO A 118 13.07 -4.93 20.54
C PRO A 118 13.32 -6.43 20.70
N ILE A 119 12.47 -7.27 20.10
CA ILE A 119 12.57 -8.74 20.15
C ILE A 119 13.33 -9.28 18.94
N HIS A 120 13.07 -8.73 17.75
CA HIS A 120 13.56 -9.29 16.49
C HIS A 120 14.65 -8.46 15.82
N GLY A 121 15.04 -7.31 16.37
CA GLY A 121 16.11 -6.47 15.84
C GLY A 121 15.68 -5.56 14.69
N SER A 122 16.68 -5.03 13.98
CA SER A 122 16.53 -4.10 12.86
C SER A 122 16.15 -4.82 11.55
N LEU A 123 15.80 -4.04 10.52
CA LEU A 123 15.58 -4.55 9.17
C LEU A 123 16.80 -5.32 8.63
N ALA A 124 18.02 -4.81 8.87
CA ALA A 124 19.26 -5.48 8.45
C ALA A 124 19.40 -6.87 9.08
N ASP A 125 19.09 -6.98 10.38
CA ASP A 125 19.10 -8.26 11.10
C ASP A 125 18.10 -9.24 10.48
N LYS A 126 16.90 -8.77 10.13
CA LYS A 126 15.84 -9.60 9.52
C LYS A 126 16.24 -10.05 8.11
N ILE A 127 16.78 -9.16 7.28
CA ILE A 127 17.26 -9.49 5.92
C ILE A 127 18.33 -10.58 5.98
N SER A 128 19.28 -10.49 6.91
CA SER A 128 20.33 -11.52 7.07
C SER A 128 19.78 -12.92 7.40
N ARG A 129 18.56 -12.99 7.94
CA ARG A 129 17.85 -14.24 8.28
C ARG A 129 16.83 -14.65 7.21
N GLY A 130 16.77 -13.95 6.08
CA GLY A 130 15.76 -14.18 5.03
C GLY A 130 14.34 -13.80 5.46
N GLN A 131 14.21 -12.93 6.46
CA GLN A 131 12.96 -12.57 7.12
C GLN A 131 12.50 -11.14 6.81
N GLY A 132 13.13 -10.47 5.84
CA GLY A 132 12.86 -9.05 5.55
C GLY A 132 11.42 -8.71 5.16
N LEU A 133 10.63 -9.68 4.66
CA LEU A 133 9.25 -9.46 4.22
C LEU A 133 8.19 -9.67 5.31
N SER A 134 8.57 -10.33 6.40
CA SER A 134 7.68 -10.68 7.50
C SER A 134 7.71 -9.58 8.56
N PHE A 135 6.70 -9.59 9.42
CA PHE A 135 6.61 -8.75 10.61
C PHE A 135 5.90 -9.51 11.72
N CYS A 136 6.07 -9.09 12.97
CA CYS A 136 5.37 -9.62 14.12
C CYS A 136 4.27 -8.65 14.61
N GLU A 137 3.39 -9.14 15.48
CA GLU A 137 2.30 -8.35 16.07
C GLU A 137 2.81 -7.08 16.77
N LEU A 138 3.95 -7.14 17.44
CA LEU A 138 4.53 -5.97 18.12
C LEU A 138 4.93 -4.88 17.12
N GLU A 139 5.54 -5.24 15.98
CA GLU A 139 5.91 -4.26 14.96
C GLU A 139 4.68 -3.64 14.32
N PHE A 140 3.64 -4.44 14.09
CA PHE A 140 2.36 -3.92 13.64
C PHE A 140 1.74 -2.95 14.64
N GLN A 141 1.77 -3.28 15.93
CA GLN A 141 1.26 -2.40 16.98
C GLN A 141 2.04 -1.08 17.06
N ILE A 142 3.37 -1.12 16.94
CA ILE A 142 4.18 0.10 16.87
C ILE A 142 3.84 0.91 15.61
N ALA A 143 3.65 0.26 14.45
CA ALA A 143 3.24 0.94 13.21
C ALA A 143 1.90 1.65 13.37
N LYS A 144 0.92 1.01 14.04
CA LYS A 144 -0.38 1.63 14.36
C LYS A 144 -0.22 2.88 15.22
N GLU A 145 0.51 2.77 16.32
CA GLU A 145 0.75 3.90 17.25
C GLU A 145 1.45 5.05 16.55
N GLN A 146 2.47 4.76 15.74
CA GLN A 146 3.16 5.77 14.94
C GLN A 146 2.25 6.38 13.86
N THR A 147 1.34 5.61 13.28
CA THR A 147 0.38 6.12 12.28
C THR A 147 -0.58 7.13 12.91
N VAL A 148 -1.14 6.82 14.08
CA VAL A 148 -2.01 7.75 14.81
C VAL A 148 -1.25 9.01 15.20
N GLY A 149 -0.06 8.87 15.81
CA GLY A 149 0.76 10.01 16.20
C GLY A 149 1.22 10.86 15.01
N LEU A 150 1.55 10.23 13.88
CA LEU A 150 1.96 10.96 12.68
C LEU A 150 0.77 11.70 12.06
N TYR A 151 -0.40 11.08 12.03
CA TYR A 151 -1.63 11.76 11.61
C TYR A 151 -1.87 13.00 12.48
N GLU A 152 -1.74 12.90 13.80
CA GLU A 152 -1.87 14.02 14.74
C GLU A 152 -0.84 15.13 14.55
N TYR A 153 0.36 14.75 14.14
CA TYR A 153 1.41 15.69 13.80
C TYR A 153 1.08 16.42 12.49
N LEU A 154 0.65 15.69 11.46
CA LEU A 154 0.36 16.22 10.13
C LEU A 154 -0.92 17.06 10.10
N GLU A 155 -1.96 16.73 10.87
CA GLU A 155 -3.24 17.45 10.89
C GLU A 155 -3.12 18.89 11.42
N LYS A 156 -1.98 19.25 12.01
CA LYS A 156 -1.65 20.62 12.40
C LYS A 156 -1.27 21.51 11.21
N THR A 157 -0.85 20.89 10.09
CA THR A 157 -0.37 21.58 8.88
C THR A 157 -1.28 21.33 7.68
N PHE A 158 -1.77 20.10 7.54
CA PHE A 158 -2.55 19.63 6.41
C PHE A 158 -4.01 19.40 6.82
N SER A 159 -4.94 19.66 5.91
CA SER A 159 -6.37 19.60 6.16
C SER A 159 -7.06 18.36 5.58
N SER A 160 -6.46 17.73 4.57
CA SER A 160 -7.02 16.57 3.89
C SER A 160 -6.07 15.38 4.00
N LEU A 161 -6.30 14.57 5.04
CA LEU A 161 -5.53 13.37 5.32
C LEU A 161 -6.40 12.13 5.18
N LYS A 162 -5.87 11.06 4.59
CA LYS A 162 -6.51 9.74 4.57
C LYS A 162 -5.52 8.66 5.01
N ILE A 163 -5.98 7.73 5.84
CA ILE A 163 -5.19 6.57 6.26
C ILE A 163 -5.61 5.36 5.44
N VAL A 164 -4.65 4.55 4.99
CA VAL A 164 -4.89 3.30 4.27
C VAL A 164 -4.09 2.19 4.93
N TYR A 165 -4.75 1.12 5.36
CA TYR A 165 -4.07 -0.12 5.72
C TYR A 165 -3.57 -0.81 4.44
N SER A 166 -2.25 -0.96 4.30
CA SER A 166 -1.58 -1.48 3.09
C SER A 166 -1.52 -3.02 3.04
N GLY A 167 -2.13 -3.71 3.99
CA GLY A 167 -2.03 -5.16 4.18
C GLY A 167 -0.94 -5.55 5.19
N ARG A 168 0.12 -4.75 5.34
CA ARG A 168 1.14 -4.99 6.39
C ARG A 168 1.28 -3.80 7.32
N GLY A 169 1.30 -2.60 6.76
CA GLY A 169 1.43 -1.36 7.51
C GLY A 169 0.36 -0.37 7.10
N PHE A 170 0.70 0.91 7.18
CA PHE A 170 -0.22 2.00 6.91
C PHE A 170 0.41 3.02 5.98
N HIS A 171 -0.41 3.58 5.12
CA HIS A 171 -0.08 4.79 4.39
C HIS A 171 -0.89 5.95 4.97
N ILE A 172 -0.27 7.11 5.08
CA ILE A 172 -0.98 8.38 5.28
C ILE A 172 -0.84 9.18 3.98
N HIS A 173 -1.98 9.45 3.35
CA HIS A 173 -2.08 10.23 2.12
C HIS A 173 -2.45 11.67 2.46
N VAL A 174 -1.70 12.64 1.93
CA VAL A 174 -1.98 14.07 2.05
C VAL A 174 -2.55 14.57 0.72
N LEU A 175 -3.81 14.95 0.74
CA LEU A 175 -4.60 15.29 -0.45
C LEU A 175 -4.83 16.80 -0.58
N ASP A 176 -4.25 17.63 0.30
CA ASP A 176 -4.26 19.07 0.16
C ASP A 176 -3.66 19.49 -1.19
N ASP A 177 -4.35 20.37 -1.92
CA ASP A 177 -3.91 20.84 -3.25
C ASP A 177 -2.46 21.32 -3.24
N HIS A 178 -2.03 22.04 -2.20
CA HIS A 178 -0.67 22.57 -2.10
C HIS A 178 0.40 21.48 -1.93
N ALA A 179 0.05 20.33 -1.34
CA ALA A 179 0.99 19.22 -1.13
C ALA A 179 1.43 18.57 -2.45
N TYR A 180 0.60 18.66 -3.51
CA TYR A 180 0.93 18.13 -4.83
C TYR A 180 2.10 18.85 -5.50
N TRP A 181 2.31 20.12 -5.17
CA TRP A 181 3.29 21.01 -5.82
C TRP A 181 4.62 21.12 -5.07
N LEU A 182 4.75 20.44 -3.92
CA LEU A 182 5.99 20.42 -3.15
C LEU A 182 7.12 19.83 -3.98
N ASP A 183 8.24 20.57 -4.05
CA ASP A 183 9.45 20.12 -4.72
C ASP A 183 10.22 19.08 -3.88
N GLY A 184 11.30 18.54 -4.45
CA GLY A 184 12.11 17.52 -3.77
C GLY A 184 12.74 18.01 -2.47
N ALA A 185 13.19 19.26 -2.40
CA ALA A 185 13.84 19.81 -1.20
C ALA A 185 12.83 20.08 -0.08
N GLU A 186 11.62 20.53 -0.43
CA GLU A 186 10.51 20.67 0.51
C GLU A 186 10.09 19.31 1.07
N ARG A 187 9.98 18.27 0.23
CA ARG A 187 9.65 16.92 0.67
C ARG A 187 10.74 16.29 1.53
N GLU A 188 12.01 16.46 1.17
CA GLU A 188 13.15 16.02 1.97
C GLU A 188 13.13 16.67 3.36
N LYS A 189 12.84 17.98 3.41
CA LYS A 189 12.68 18.68 4.69
C LYS A 189 11.54 18.10 5.53
N ILE A 190 10.37 17.84 4.93
CA ILE A 190 9.23 17.22 5.61
C ILE A 190 9.59 15.82 6.13
N ALA A 191 10.19 14.98 5.28
CA ALA A 191 10.62 13.63 5.65
C ALA A 191 11.59 13.65 6.85
N ARG A 192 12.59 14.54 6.80
CA ARG A 192 13.54 14.74 7.90
C ARG A 192 12.85 15.20 9.18
N GLN A 193 11.95 16.18 9.10
CA GLN A 193 11.22 16.68 10.28
C GLN A 193 10.37 15.58 10.92
N VAL A 194 9.67 14.78 10.12
CA VAL A 194 8.88 13.64 10.59
C VAL A 194 9.78 12.60 11.29
N LYS A 195 10.95 12.30 10.72
CA LYS A 195 11.94 11.41 11.34
C LYS A 195 12.51 11.96 12.64
N GLU A 196 12.79 13.26 12.71
CA GLU A 196 13.26 13.96 13.91
C GLU A 196 12.23 13.92 15.06
N GLN A 197 10.93 13.83 14.73
CA GLN A 197 9.87 13.58 15.72
C GLN A 197 9.78 12.11 16.18
N GLY A 198 10.58 11.21 15.59
CA GLY A 198 10.65 9.81 15.99
C GLY A 198 9.75 8.86 15.18
N PHE A 199 9.08 9.34 14.13
CA PHE A 199 8.26 8.47 13.27
C PHE A 199 9.14 7.69 12.28
N GLN A 200 8.95 6.37 12.19
CA GLN A 200 9.76 5.48 11.34
C GLN A 200 9.12 5.28 9.97
N ILE A 201 9.07 6.38 9.19
CA ILE A 201 8.56 6.38 7.82
C ILE A 201 9.60 5.85 6.82
N ASP A 202 9.13 5.36 5.67
CA ASP A 202 9.95 5.27 4.46
C ASP A 202 10.13 6.65 3.82
N GLU A 203 11.38 7.12 3.81
CA GLU A 203 11.76 8.44 3.28
C GLU A 203 11.63 8.51 1.76
N TRP A 204 11.87 7.41 1.03
CA TRP A 204 11.79 7.39 -0.44
C TRP A 204 10.35 7.55 -0.93
N VAL A 205 9.39 7.04 -0.16
CA VAL A 205 7.97 7.28 -0.41
C VAL A 205 7.62 8.75 -0.17
N THR A 206 8.15 9.36 0.89
CA THR A 206 7.81 10.74 1.27
C THR A 206 8.46 11.77 0.33
N MET A 207 9.73 11.54 -0.03
CA MET A 207 10.52 12.37 -0.95
C MET A 207 9.99 12.34 -2.40
N GLY A 208 9.20 11.33 -2.76
CA GLY A 208 8.55 11.21 -4.06
C GLY A 208 9.30 10.33 -5.06
N ASP A 209 10.45 9.78 -4.67
CA ASP A 209 11.24 8.83 -5.48
C ASP A 209 10.45 7.56 -5.83
N MET A 210 9.66 7.05 -4.87
CA MET A 210 8.76 5.92 -5.12
C MET A 210 7.37 6.39 -5.56
N ARG A 211 7.14 6.53 -6.86
CA ARG A 211 5.85 7.07 -7.35
C ARG A 211 4.63 6.15 -7.15
N LEU A 212 4.83 4.83 -7.04
CA LEU A 212 3.75 3.86 -6.94
C LEU A 212 3.37 3.60 -5.48
N ILE A 213 2.08 3.52 -5.19
CA ILE A 213 1.55 3.18 -3.87
C ILE A 213 0.40 2.18 -4.02
N ARG A 214 0.23 1.29 -3.02
CA ARG A 214 -0.72 0.18 -3.12
C ARG A 214 -2.15 0.68 -3.30
N LEU A 215 -2.88 0.10 -4.24
CA LEU A 215 -4.22 0.53 -4.60
C LEU A 215 -5.23 0.15 -3.50
N PRO A 216 -5.99 1.11 -2.94
CA PRO A 216 -7.09 0.80 -2.04
C PRO A 216 -8.09 -0.18 -2.65
N TYR A 217 -8.61 -1.06 -1.82
CA TYR A 217 -9.51 -2.17 -2.14
C TYR A 217 -8.89 -3.30 -2.99
N SER A 218 -7.61 -3.22 -3.36
CA SER A 218 -6.89 -4.36 -3.97
C SER A 218 -6.44 -5.39 -2.94
N LEU A 219 -5.97 -6.54 -3.41
CA LEU A 219 -5.41 -7.59 -2.56
C LEU A 219 -3.89 -7.41 -2.41
N ASN A 220 -3.40 -7.46 -1.17
CA ASN A 220 -1.99 -7.70 -0.90
C ASN A 220 -1.75 -9.21 -0.80
N GLY A 221 -1.26 -9.80 -1.89
CA GLY A 221 -1.08 -11.23 -2.04
C GLY A 221 0.01 -11.84 -1.15
N LEU A 222 0.89 -11.02 -0.57
CA LEU A 222 1.93 -11.43 0.39
C LEU A 222 1.34 -11.84 1.75
N VAL A 223 0.18 -11.31 2.11
CA VAL A 223 -0.44 -11.54 3.43
C VAL A 223 -1.91 -11.90 3.35
N SER A 224 -2.47 -11.98 2.14
CA SER A 224 -3.89 -12.26 1.90
C SER A 224 -4.79 -11.30 2.67
N ARG A 225 -4.53 -10.00 2.51
CA ARG A 225 -5.33 -8.91 3.11
C ARG A 225 -5.76 -7.91 2.06
N ILE A 226 -7.00 -7.47 2.16
CA ILE A 226 -7.54 -6.39 1.34
C ILE A 226 -7.03 -5.07 1.90
N VAL A 227 -6.52 -4.23 1.01
CA VAL A 227 -6.09 -2.87 1.30
C VAL A 227 -7.33 -2.03 1.57
N ILE A 228 -7.45 -1.37 2.72
CA ILE A 228 -8.66 -0.61 3.04
C ILE A 228 -8.32 0.78 3.58
N PRO A 229 -9.04 1.83 3.16
CA PRO A 229 -9.04 3.09 3.89
C PRO A 229 -9.58 2.90 5.31
N LEU A 230 -9.04 3.66 6.24
CA LEU A 230 -9.44 3.69 7.65
C LEU A 230 -9.56 5.14 8.10
N GLU A 231 -10.53 5.39 8.98
CA GLU A 231 -10.58 6.64 9.73
C GLU A 231 -9.56 6.61 10.88
N LYS A 232 -9.10 7.79 11.32
CA LYS A 232 -8.13 7.91 12.44
C LYS A 232 -8.56 7.11 13.68
N TRP A 233 -9.84 7.22 14.06
CA TRP A 233 -10.39 6.55 15.24
C TRP A 233 -10.49 5.02 15.09
N GLU A 234 -10.48 4.50 13.85
CA GLU A 234 -10.50 3.07 13.59
C GLU A 234 -9.12 2.43 13.78
N VAL A 235 -8.05 3.21 13.56
CA VAL A 235 -6.67 2.68 13.58
C VAL A 235 -6.32 2.07 14.92
N GLU A 236 -6.67 2.71 16.05
CA GLU A 236 -6.33 2.19 17.39
C GLU A 236 -6.91 0.79 17.63
N GLY A 237 -8.19 0.58 17.27
CA GLY A 237 -8.90 -0.68 17.43
C GLY A 237 -8.68 -1.69 16.28
N PHE A 238 -8.04 -1.28 15.20
CA PHE A 238 -7.90 -2.11 14.00
C PHE A 238 -7.06 -3.35 14.27
N ASN A 239 -7.61 -4.52 13.94
CA ASN A 239 -6.90 -5.80 13.96
C ASN A 239 -7.11 -6.53 12.63
N PRO A 240 -6.07 -6.67 11.78
CA PRO A 240 -6.22 -7.30 10.48
C PRO A 240 -6.49 -8.80 10.53
N GLU A 241 -6.32 -9.46 11.68
CA GLU A 241 -6.64 -10.89 11.83
C GLU A 241 -8.15 -11.15 11.95
N SER A 242 -8.91 -10.17 12.43
CA SER A 242 -10.33 -10.32 12.74
C SER A 242 -11.24 -9.29 12.06
N ASP A 243 -10.69 -8.19 11.52
CA ASP A 243 -11.49 -7.19 10.82
C ASP A 243 -11.97 -7.74 9.46
N GLY A 244 -13.27 -8.03 9.39
CA GLY A 244 -13.91 -8.56 8.20
C GLY A 244 -13.73 -7.67 6.96
N ARG A 245 -13.48 -6.36 7.09
CA ARG A 245 -13.30 -5.48 5.92
C ARG A 245 -12.01 -5.75 5.17
N CYS A 246 -10.95 -6.22 5.85
CA CYS A 246 -9.69 -6.57 5.21
C CYS A 246 -9.51 -8.08 4.92
N LEU A 247 -10.49 -8.92 5.30
CA LEU A 247 -10.43 -10.36 5.08
C LEU A 247 -11.17 -10.76 3.78
N PRO A 248 -10.48 -11.27 2.75
CA PRO A 248 -11.15 -11.78 1.55
C PRO A 248 -11.97 -13.03 1.86
N LYS A 249 -13.03 -13.29 1.09
CA LYS A 249 -13.96 -14.42 1.32
C LYS A 249 -13.26 -15.77 1.38
N PHE A 250 -12.22 -15.98 0.58
CA PHE A 250 -11.49 -17.26 0.56
C PHE A 250 -10.79 -17.59 1.89
N LEU A 251 -10.52 -16.60 2.74
CA LEU A 251 -10.04 -16.84 4.11
C LEU A 251 -11.17 -17.09 5.11
N ARG A 252 -12.37 -16.55 4.85
CA ARG A 252 -13.55 -16.75 5.72
C ARG A 252 -14.20 -18.12 5.52
N GLN A 253 -14.03 -18.72 4.35
CA GLN A 253 -14.62 -20.02 4.00
C GLN A 253 -13.88 -21.21 4.62
N ASN A 254 -12.72 -20.98 5.24
CA ASN A 254 -11.85 -22.00 5.84
C ASN A 254 -11.73 -21.86 7.38
N GLN A 255 -12.58 -21.06 8.01
CA GLN A 255 -12.77 -20.99 9.47
C GLN A 255 -14.11 -21.61 9.85
#